data_AF-A0A7W5CB56-F1
#
_entry.id   AF-A0A7W5CB56-F1
#
_cell.length_a   1.000
_cell.length_b   1.000
_cell.length_c   1.000
_cell.angle_alpha   90.00
_cell.angle_beta   90.00
_cell.angle_gamma   90.00
#
_symmetry.space_group_name_H-M   'P 1'
#
loop_
_entity.id
_entity.type
_entity.pdbx_description
1 polymer ?
#
loop_
_entity_poly.entity_id
_entity_poly.type
_entity_poly.pdbx_seq_one_letter_code
_entity_poly.pdbx_strand_id
1 'polypeptide(L)'
;MITYNKLVRDKVPHIIEASGKTSVIRVLDKLEMGNALKSKMQEELNEFLEATSVEDQVSELADLVEVIYGILDNEGISLEEFEKRRRLKIEQRGGFERKLFLISVIENDKERIFKQYNSKEELIAREIDKYISEHMKNIKIKLPMTDCIGYKIADSKKFASLTIQDNHSLILHIGKKQEMLGTKLQEEIDMVLGGKFPRTQTDNNKYSHQAFIKLEWVNDIEQIKPFIRKAYDHRTQN
;
A
#
# COMPACT_ATOMS: atom_id res chain seq x y z
N MET A 1 13.77 -5.38 -54.26
CA MET A 1 12.45 -5.06 -53.67
C MET A 1 12.66 -4.86 -52.18
N ILE A 2 12.26 -3.72 -51.63
CA ILE A 2 12.31 -3.47 -50.17
C ILE A 2 10.92 -3.79 -49.61
N THR A 3 10.86 -4.57 -48.54
CA THR A 3 9.61 -5.00 -47.90
C THR A 3 9.46 -4.30 -46.56
N TYR A 4 8.37 -3.55 -46.36
CA TYR A 4 8.15 -2.75 -45.15
C TYR A 4 7.16 -3.38 -44.16
N ASN A 5 6.08 -4.03 -44.64
CA ASN A 5 5.04 -4.66 -43.81
C ASN A 5 4.50 -3.76 -42.68
N LYS A 6 4.15 -2.51 -43.00
CA LYS A 6 3.61 -1.54 -42.04
C LYS A 6 2.30 -0.91 -42.49
N LEU A 7 1.52 -0.46 -41.52
CA LEU A 7 0.31 0.32 -41.78
C LEU A 7 0.71 1.71 -42.30
N VAL A 8 0.00 2.20 -43.31
CA VAL A 8 0.23 3.53 -43.90
C VAL A 8 -1.10 4.26 -44.06
N ARG A 9 -1.07 5.60 -44.05
CA ARG A 9 -2.25 6.43 -44.33
C ARG A 9 -2.72 6.23 -45.78
N ASP A 10 -4.00 6.42 -46.03
CA ASP A 10 -4.66 6.14 -47.32
C ASP A 10 -4.02 6.81 -48.54
N LYS A 11 -3.41 7.99 -48.35
CA LYS A 11 -2.77 8.75 -49.43
C LYS A 11 -1.30 8.36 -49.68
N VAL A 12 -0.68 7.58 -48.80
CA VAL A 12 0.73 7.18 -48.92
C VAL A 12 1.01 6.40 -50.22
N PRO A 13 0.17 5.43 -50.64
CA PRO A 13 0.36 4.75 -51.93
C PRO A 13 0.46 5.72 -53.11
N HIS A 14 -0.43 6.72 -53.18
CA HIS A 14 -0.42 7.74 -54.22
C HIS A 14 0.82 8.64 -54.14
N ILE A 15 1.27 8.99 -52.94
CA ILE A 15 2.51 9.77 -52.75
C ILE A 15 3.73 8.98 -53.25
N ILE A 16 3.78 7.67 -53.00
CA ILE A 16 4.84 6.77 -53.50
C ILE A 16 4.82 6.74 -55.03
N GLU A 17 3.63 6.61 -55.64
CA GLU A 17 3.44 6.60 -57.09
C GLU A 17 3.85 7.91 -57.76
N ALA A 18 3.49 9.04 -57.16
CA ALA A 18 3.90 10.37 -57.62
C ALA A 18 5.43 10.56 -57.59
N SER A 19 6.15 9.80 -56.73
CA SER A 19 7.62 9.79 -56.69
C SER A 19 8.27 8.87 -57.73
N GLY A 20 7.49 8.31 -58.67
CA GLY A 20 7.96 7.41 -59.73
C GLY A 20 8.23 5.97 -59.27
N LYS A 21 7.75 5.59 -58.07
CA LYS A 21 7.89 4.25 -57.51
C LYS A 21 6.56 3.51 -57.57
N THR A 22 6.58 2.19 -57.59
CA THR A 22 5.35 1.39 -57.50
C THR A 22 5.16 0.87 -56.08
N SER A 23 3.96 1.02 -55.51
CA SER A 23 3.59 0.45 -54.22
C SER A 23 2.78 -0.84 -54.41
N VAL A 24 2.97 -1.82 -53.53
CA VAL A 24 2.15 -3.04 -53.47
C VAL A 24 1.41 -3.01 -52.14
N ILE A 25 0.08 -3.01 -52.18
CA ILE A 25 -0.79 -2.85 -51.00
C ILE A 25 -1.81 -3.97 -50.92
N ARG A 26 -2.30 -4.23 -49.70
CA ARG A 26 -3.53 -4.98 -49.45
C ARG A 26 -4.35 -4.29 -48.38
N VAL A 27 -5.66 -4.49 -48.40
CA VAL A 27 -6.55 -4.06 -47.33
C VAL A 27 -6.50 -5.08 -46.19
N LEU A 28 -6.51 -4.60 -44.94
CA LEU A 28 -6.50 -5.41 -43.73
C LEU A 28 -7.94 -5.71 -43.29
N ASP A 29 -8.18 -6.89 -42.72
CA ASP A 29 -9.43 -7.13 -41.99
C ASP A 29 -9.43 -6.44 -40.61
N LYS A 30 -10.55 -6.50 -39.88
CA LYS A 30 -10.69 -5.85 -38.56
C LYS A 30 -9.64 -6.31 -37.53
N LEU A 31 -9.33 -7.60 -37.48
CA LEU A 31 -8.38 -8.16 -36.52
C LEU A 31 -6.96 -7.76 -36.89
N GLU A 32 -6.62 -7.87 -38.18
CA GLU A 32 -5.34 -7.46 -38.72
C GLU A 32 -5.10 -5.95 -38.55
N MET A 33 -6.14 -5.13 -38.78
CA MET A 33 -6.11 -3.68 -38.57
C MET A 33 -5.85 -3.35 -37.10
N GLY A 34 -6.55 -4.00 -36.17
CA GLY A 34 -6.32 -3.82 -34.74
C GLY A 34 -4.88 -4.15 -34.30
N ASN A 35 -4.28 -5.20 -34.87
CA ASN A 35 -2.88 -5.54 -34.61
C ASN A 35 -1.92 -4.53 -35.25
N ALA A 36 -2.18 -4.14 -36.50
CA ALA A 36 -1.35 -3.19 -37.23
C ALA A 36 -1.37 -1.79 -36.58
N LEU A 37 -2.50 -1.34 -36.05
CA LEU A 37 -2.62 -0.09 -35.28
C LEU A 37 -1.80 -0.12 -33.99
N LYS A 38 -1.75 -1.25 -33.27
CA LYS A 38 -0.90 -1.40 -32.08
C LYS A 38 0.59 -1.33 -32.45
N SER A 39 0.99 -2.00 -33.54
CA SER A 39 2.35 -1.89 -34.06
C SER A 39 2.67 -0.45 -34.49
N LYS A 40 1.73 0.23 -35.15
CA LYS A 40 1.88 1.62 -35.57
C LYS A 40 2.00 2.57 -34.37
N MET A 41 1.23 2.35 -33.30
CA MET A 41 1.35 3.13 -32.05
C MET A 41 2.75 3.03 -31.44
N GLN A 42 3.38 1.85 -31.51
CA GLN A 42 4.74 1.68 -31.04
C GLN A 42 5.77 2.35 -31.97
N GLU A 43 5.56 2.29 -33.29
CA GLU A 43 6.37 3.01 -34.30
C GLU A 43 6.36 4.51 -34.01
N GLU A 44 5.19 5.16 -34.01
CA GLU A 44 5.13 6.63 -33.85
C GLU A 44 5.59 7.08 -32.44
N LEU A 45 5.39 6.24 -31.41
CA LEU A 45 5.93 6.54 -30.07
C LEU A 45 7.46 6.52 -30.08
N ASN A 46 8.07 5.56 -30.77
CA ASN A 46 9.53 5.51 -30.88
C ASN A 46 10.05 6.70 -31.69
N GLU A 47 9.39 7.04 -32.80
CA GLU A 47 9.74 8.22 -33.61
C GLU A 47 9.65 9.51 -32.76
N PHE A 48 8.60 9.68 -31.95
CA PHE A 48 8.48 10.79 -31.00
C PHE A 48 9.63 10.85 -29.98
N LEU A 49 10.04 9.69 -29.45
CA LEU A 49 11.13 9.60 -28.47
C LEU A 49 12.52 9.82 -29.08
N GLU A 50 12.71 9.47 -30.35
CA GLU A 50 13.95 9.63 -31.10
C GLU A 50 14.08 11.02 -31.75
N ALA A 51 12.96 11.73 -31.94
CA ALA A 51 12.91 13.05 -32.53
C ALA A 51 13.76 14.07 -31.75
N THR A 52 14.67 14.74 -32.46
CA THR A 52 15.64 15.69 -31.88
C THR A 52 15.18 17.15 -31.93
N SER A 53 14.17 17.45 -32.76
CA SER A 53 13.59 18.78 -32.89
C SER A 53 12.15 18.82 -32.37
N VAL A 54 11.71 19.99 -31.93
CA VAL A 54 10.34 20.20 -31.47
C VAL A 54 9.33 20.04 -32.61
N GLU A 55 9.72 20.42 -33.83
CA GLU A 55 8.85 20.31 -35.01
C GLU A 55 8.57 18.84 -35.33
N ASP A 56 9.61 18.00 -35.36
CA ASP A 56 9.47 16.56 -35.55
C ASP A 56 8.64 15.95 -34.41
N GLN A 57 8.93 16.29 -33.14
CA GLN A 57 8.14 15.81 -32.00
C GLN A 57 6.65 16.15 -32.12
N VAL A 58 6.30 17.36 -32.58
CA VAL A 58 4.90 17.74 -32.80
C VAL A 58 4.27 16.96 -33.96
N SER A 59 5.03 16.70 -35.02
CA SER A 59 4.59 15.82 -36.12
C SER A 59 4.25 14.42 -35.61
N GLU A 60 5.15 13.80 -34.85
CA GLU A 60 4.94 12.44 -34.31
C GLU A 60 3.80 12.38 -33.30
N LEU A 61 3.57 13.45 -32.52
CA LEU A 61 2.37 13.55 -31.68
C LEU A 61 1.07 13.59 -32.50
N ALA A 62 1.07 14.22 -33.67
CA ALA A 62 -0.09 14.23 -34.55
C ALA A 62 -0.35 12.84 -35.15
N ASP A 63 0.69 12.11 -35.52
CA ASP A 63 0.57 10.71 -35.96
C ASP A 63 0.09 9.80 -34.84
N LEU A 64 0.57 9.97 -33.60
CA LEU A 64 0.03 9.26 -32.42
C LEU A 64 -1.46 9.52 -32.20
N VAL A 65 -1.93 10.76 -32.38
CA VAL A 65 -3.36 11.10 -32.26
C VAL A 65 -4.17 10.40 -33.35
N GLU A 66 -3.68 10.35 -34.60
CA GLU A 66 -4.34 9.62 -35.68
C GLU A 66 -4.46 8.13 -35.34
N VAL A 67 -3.41 7.51 -34.82
CA VAL A 67 -3.43 6.10 -34.42
C VAL A 67 -4.42 5.86 -33.29
N ILE A 68 -4.51 6.76 -32.31
CA ILE A 68 -5.54 6.69 -31.25
C ILE A 68 -6.94 6.70 -31.88
N TYR A 69 -7.22 7.61 -32.82
CA TYR A 69 -8.52 7.67 -33.48
C TYR A 69 -8.81 6.41 -34.30
N GLY A 70 -7.82 5.88 -35.02
CA GLY A 70 -7.95 4.60 -35.72
C GLY A 70 -8.27 3.43 -34.80
N ILE A 71 -7.67 3.37 -33.60
CA ILE A 71 -7.97 2.35 -32.59
C ILE A 71 -9.41 2.52 -32.08
N LEU A 72 -9.83 3.75 -31.76
CA LEU A 72 -11.19 4.00 -31.29
C LEU A 72 -12.23 3.57 -32.32
N ASP A 73 -12.02 3.91 -33.60
CA ASP A 73 -12.91 3.51 -34.69
C ASP A 73 -12.96 1.97 -34.86
N ASN A 74 -11.80 1.30 -34.86
CA ASN A 74 -11.72 -0.15 -34.96
C ASN A 74 -12.47 -0.87 -33.81
N GLU A 75 -12.44 -0.29 -32.60
CA GLU A 75 -13.18 -0.77 -31.42
C GLU A 75 -14.64 -0.29 -31.35
N GLY A 76 -15.08 0.59 -32.26
CA GLY A 76 -16.43 1.15 -32.27
C GLY A 76 -16.70 2.14 -31.13
N ILE A 77 -15.67 2.82 -30.63
CA ILE A 77 -15.76 3.83 -29.57
C ILE A 77 -15.79 5.22 -30.21
N SER A 78 -16.83 6.00 -29.92
CA SER A 78 -16.90 7.38 -30.40
C SER A 78 -15.90 8.30 -29.70
N LEU A 79 -15.43 9.33 -30.42
CA LEU A 79 -14.55 10.35 -29.85
C LEU A 79 -15.18 11.06 -28.65
N GLU A 80 -16.50 11.29 -28.68
CA GLU A 80 -17.24 11.89 -27.57
C GLU A 80 -17.15 11.04 -26.29
N GLU A 81 -17.35 9.72 -26.40
CA GLU A 81 -17.26 8.81 -25.26
C GLU A 81 -15.82 8.72 -24.73
N PHE A 82 -14.82 8.74 -25.63
CA PHE A 82 -13.41 8.80 -25.23
C PHE A 82 -13.08 10.09 -24.46
N GLU A 83 -13.52 11.25 -24.97
CA GLU A 83 -13.30 12.56 -24.32
C GLU A 83 -14.02 12.66 -22.98
N LYS A 84 -15.21 12.08 -22.85
CA LYS A 84 -15.92 11.98 -21.56
C LYS A 84 -15.09 11.20 -20.54
N ARG A 85 -14.50 10.06 -20.92
CA ARG A 85 -13.61 9.26 -20.05
C ARG A 85 -12.33 10.02 -19.69
N ARG A 86 -11.73 10.73 -20.64
CA ARG A 86 -10.54 11.56 -20.40
C ARG A 86 -10.82 12.66 -19.37
N ARG A 87 -11.92 13.39 -19.55
CA ARG A 87 -12.36 14.46 -18.63
C ARG A 87 -12.69 13.96 -17.23
N LEU A 88 -13.38 12.82 -17.11
CA LEU A 88 -13.67 12.22 -15.81
C LEU A 88 -12.39 11.89 -15.02
N LYS A 89 -11.32 11.46 -15.70
CA LYS A 89 -10.02 11.23 -15.04
C LYS A 89 -9.41 12.54 -14.54
N ILE A 90 -9.51 13.63 -15.30
CA ILE A 90 -9.05 14.95 -14.87
C ILE A 90 -9.84 15.42 -13.64
N GLU A 91 -11.16 15.26 -13.64
CA GLU A 91 -12.01 15.62 -12.49
C GLU A 91 -11.67 14.81 -11.24
N GLN A 92 -11.45 13.49 -11.38
CA GLN A 92 -11.18 12.60 -10.26
C GLN A 92 -9.74 12.67 -9.72
N ARG A 93 -8.75 12.93 -10.60
CA ARG A 93 -7.32 12.74 -10.29
C ARG A 93 -6.45 13.96 -10.59
N GLY A 94 -7.00 14.99 -11.23
CA GLY A 94 -6.25 16.12 -11.77
C GLY A 94 -5.58 15.80 -13.11
N GLY A 95 -5.02 16.83 -13.74
CA GLY A 95 -4.08 16.70 -14.85
C GLY A 95 -2.62 16.76 -14.37
N PHE A 96 -1.73 17.16 -15.27
CA PHE A 96 -0.29 17.28 -14.98
C PHE A 96 0.15 18.72 -14.63
N GLU A 97 -0.80 19.64 -14.40
CA GLU A 97 -0.53 21.08 -14.21
C GLU A 97 0.31 21.36 -12.96
N ARG A 98 0.17 20.51 -11.92
CA ARG A 98 0.91 20.64 -10.66
C ARG A 98 2.36 20.12 -10.72
N LYS A 99 2.79 19.49 -11.81
CA LYS A 99 4.16 18.97 -12.02
C LYS A 99 4.65 18.04 -10.88
N LEU A 100 3.77 17.17 -10.40
CA LEU A 100 4.08 16.26 -9.31
C LEU A 100 4.85 15.04 -9.83
N PHE A 101 5.93 14.67 -9.13
CA PHE A 101 6.68 13.43 -9.37
C PHE A 101 6.70 12.62 -8.07
N LEU A 102 6.19 11.38 -8.12
CA LEU A 102 6.13 10.50 -6.96
C LEU A 102 7.50 9.88 -6.70
N ILE A 103 8.11 10.16 -5.55
CA ILE A 103 9.42 9.62 -5.16
C ILE A 103 9.29 8.30 -4.38
N SER A 104 8.44 8.27 -3.36
CA SER A 104 8.19 7.09 -2.54
C SER A 104 6.87 7.21 -1.78
N VAL A 105 6.38 6.07 -1.28
CA VAL A 105 5.24 5.99 -0.36
C VAL A 105 5.76 5.39 0.95
N ILE A 106 5.45 6.02 2.08
CA ILE A 106 5.78 5.47 3.41
C ILE A 106 4.52 4.80 3.95
N GLU A 107 4.56 3.48 4.11
CA GLU A 107 3.49 2.73 4.79
C GLU A 107 3.60 2.96 6.30
N ASN A 108 2.51 3.37 6.95
CA ASN A 108 2.46 3.45 8.40
C ASN A 108 2.04 2.08 8.94
N ASP A 109 3.00 1.18 9.13
CA ASP A 109 2.74 -0.24 9.43
C ASP A 109 1.84 -0.49 10.66
N LYS A 110 1.85 0.42 11.64
CA LYS A 110 0.95 0.36 12.81
C LYS A 110 -0.51 0.62 12.44
N GLU A 111 -0.74 1.51 11.47
CA GLU A 111 -2.09 1.94 11.07
C GLU A 111 -2.91 0.77 10.53
N ARG A 112 -2.26 -0.16 9.83
CA ARG A 112 -2.88 -1.42 9.39
C ARG A 112 -3.34 -2.29 10.56
N ILE A 113 -2.62 -2.28 11.68
CA ILE A 113 -2.96 -3.08 12.87
C ILE A 113 -4.06 -2.39 13.67
N PHE A 114 -3.99 -1.06 13.85
CA PHE A 114 -5.03 -0.31 14.57
C PHE A 114 -6.42 -0.49 13.93
N LYS A 115 -6.49 -0.46 12.60
CA LYS A 115 -7.75 -0.63 11.85
C LYS A 115 -8.34 -2.05 11.90
N GLN A 116 -7.65 -3.03 12.49
CA GLN A 116 -8.17 -4.38 12.65
C GLN A 116 -8.91 -4.58 13.99
N TYR A 117 -8.82 -3.63 14.92
CA TYR A 117 -9.65 -3.61 16.12
C TYR A 117 -11.06 -3.07 15.83
N ASN A 118 -12.01 -3.34 16.74
CA ASN A 118 -13.28 -2.60 16.70
C ASN A 118 -13.09 -1.15 17.18
N SER A 119 -14.07 -0.27 16.93
CA SER A 119 -13.91 1.17 17.18
C SER A 119 -13.53 1.55 18.62
N LYS A 120 -13.99 0.81 19.64
CA LYS A 120 -13.62 1.05 21.04
C LYS A 120 -12.17 0.63 21.30
N GLU A 121 -11.83 -0.58 20.91
CA GLU A 121 -10.50 -1.16 21.12
C GLU A 121 -9.42 -0.42 20.32
N GLU A 122 -9.74 0.05 19.13
CA GLU A 122 -8.84 0.88 18.31
C GLU A 122 -8.43 2.14 19.07
N LEU A 123 -9.39 2.83 19.71
CA LEU A 123 -9.11 4.03 20.50
C LEU A 123 -8.15 3.70 21.66
N ILE A 124 -8.45 2.65 22.44
CA ILE A 124 -7.59 2.21 23.54
C ILE A 124 -6.20 1.80 23.05
N ALA A 125 -6.10 1.06 21.95
CA ALA A 125 -4.83 0.64 21.36
C ALA A 125 -3.96 1.84 20.94
N ARG A 126 -4.58 2.88 20.35
CA ARG A 126 -3.91 4.13 19.97
C ARG A 126 -3.48 4.93 21.20
N GLU A 127 -4.29 4.99 22.24
CA GLU A 127 -3.92 5.63 23.51
C GLU A 127 -2.74 4.92 24.17
N ILE A 128 -2.70 3.58 24.15
CA ILE A 128 -1.57 2.79 24.64
C ILE A 128 -0.30 3.10 23.84
N ASP A 129 -0.39 3.11 22.49
CA ASP A 129 0.75 3.43 21.62
C ASP A 129 1.29 4.85 21.88
N LYS A 130 0.37 5.82 22.02
CA LYS A 130 0.70 7.21 22.34
C LYS A 130 1.37 7.30 23.70
N TYR A 131 0.79 6.70 24.74
CA TYR A 131 1.34 6.71 26.09
C TYR A 131 2.76 6.13 26.13
N ILE A 132 2.97 4.95 25.51
CA ILE A 132 4.29 4.32 25.42
C ILE A 132 5.28 5.24 24.68
N SER A 133 4.88 5.82 23.56
CA SER A 133 5.75 6.66 22.74
C SER A 133 6.16 7.96 23.44
N GLU A 134 5.27 8.54 24.27
CA GLU A 134 5.52 9.80 24.97
C GLU A 134 6.27 9.62 26.30
N HIS A 135 6.05 8.51 27.01
CA HIS A 135 6.51 8.35 28.39
C HIS A 135 7.68 7.38 28.56
N MET A 136 8.06 6.65 27.50
CA MET A 136 9.11 5.63 27.56
C MET A 136 10.26 5.97 26.63
N LYS A 137 11.48 5.66 27.05
CA LYS A 137 12.70 6.00 26.32
C LYS A 137 13.25 4.79 25.59
N ASN A 138 13.94 5.03 24.48
CA ASN A 138 14.62 4.01 23.68
C ASN A 138 13.69 2.89 23.18
N ILE A 139 12.44 3.22 22.83
CA ILE A 139 11.50 2.23 22.32
C ILE A 139 11.81 1.89 20.85
N LYS A 140 12.09 0.61 20.58
CA LYS A 140 12.07 0.06 19.23
C LYS A 140 10.77 -0.72 19.01
N ILE A 141 10.05 -0.39 17.95
CA ILE A 141 8.86 -1.12 17.54
C ILE A 141 9.30 -2.31 16.67
N LYS A 142 8.81 -3.50 17.00
CA LYS A 142 8.94 -4.70 16.16
C LYS A 142 7.55 -5.12 15.73
N LEU A 143 7.36 -5.24 14.43
CA LEU A 143 6.14 -5.74 13.80
C LEU A 143 6.45 -7.12 13.21
N PRO A 144 6.55 -8.17 14.05
CA PRO A 144 6.99 -9.48 13.59
C PRO A 144 5.97 -10.15 12.66
N MET A 145 4.70 -9.72 12.65
CA MET A 145 3.58 -10.27 11.89
C MET A 145 2.53 -9.17 11.61
N THR A 146 1.53 -9.42 10.75
CA THR A 146 0.45 -8.48 10.40
C THR A 146 -0.55 -8.21 11.53
N ASP A 147 -0.34 -8.81 12.69
CA ASP A 147 -1.32 -8.95 13.78
C ASP A 147 -0.86 -8.35 15.12
N CYS A 148 0.38 -7.85 15.24
CA CYS A 148 0.86 -7.36 16.52
C CYS A 148 1.87 -6.20 16.43
N ILE A 149 1.76 -5.29 17.40
CA ILE A 149 2.71 -4.21 17.65
C ILE A 149 3.52 -4.57 18.89
N GLY A 150 4.79 -4.95 18.70
CA GLY A 150 5.69 -5.29 19.80
C GLY A 150 6.56 -4.10 20.22
N TYR A 151 6.55 -3.75 21.49
CA TYR A 151 7.38 -2.68 22.06
C TYR A 151 8.60 -3.27 22.79
N LYS A 152 9.79 -2.88 22.33
CA LYS A 152 11.09 -3.31 22.88
C LYS A 152 11.88 -2.11 23.42
N ILE A 153 12.70 -2.35 24.44
CA ILE A 153 13.67 -1.36 24.92
C ILE A 153 14.99 -1.60 24.20
N ALA A 154 15.40 -0.69 23.33
CA ALA A 154 16.54 -0.83 22.43
C ALA A 154 16.55 -2.23 21.77
N ASP A 155 17.66 -2.97 21.90
CA ASP A 155 17.78 -4.33 21.38
C ASP A 155 17.42 -5.43 22.41
N SER A 156 17.00 -5.04 23.62
CA SER A 156 16.57 -5.92 24.73
C SER A 156 15.24 -6.64 24.44
N LYS A 157 14.68 -7.35 25.43
CA LYS A 157 13.41 -8.09 25.31
C LYS A 157 12.22 -7.13 25.19
N LYS A 158 11.12 -7.62 24.62
CA LYS A 158 9.84 -6.90 24.60
C LYS A 158 9.35 -6.69 26.04
N PHE A 159 8.71 -5.55 26.30
CA PHE A 159 8.00 -5.30 27.56
C PHE A 159 6.48 -5.24 27.35
N ALA A 160 6.02 -4.89 26.14
CA ALA A 160 4.61 -4.86 25.79
C ALA A 160 4.36 -5.38 24.36
N SER A 161 3.17 -5.89 24.09
CA SER A 161 2.71 -6.20 22.73
C SER A 161 1.20 -5.97 22.62
N LEU A 162 0.75 -5.15 21.68
CA LEU A 162 -0.65 -5.09 21.27
C LEU A 162 -0.88 -6.17 20.21
N THR A 163 -1.90 -7.02 20.39
CA THR A 163 -2.21 -8.10 19.46
C THR A 163 -3.69 -8.13 19.11
N ILE A 164 -4.00 -8.37 17.84
CA ILE A 164 -5.36 -8.69 17.37
C ILE A 164 -5.65 -10.20 17.45
N GLN A 165 -4.63 -11.04 17.66
CA GLN A 165 -4.82 -12.47 17.92
C GLN A 165 -5.16 -12.73 19.39
N ASP A 166 -5.89 -13.82 19.63
CA ASP A 166 -6.15 -14.39 20.96
C ASP A 166 -6.69 -13.37 21.98
N ASN A 167 -7.87 -12.81 21.69
CA ASN A 167 -8.66 -11.90 22.56
C ASN A 167 -8.28 -10.42 22.54
N HIS A 168 -7.79 -9.86 21.42
CA HIS A 168 -7.60 -8.41 21.22
C HIS A 168 -6.98 -7.75 22.46
N SER A 169 -5.74 -8.13 22.77
CA SER A 169 -5.15 -7.93 24.10
C SER A 169 -3.85 -7.14 24.04
N LEU A 170 -3.61 -6.39 25.12
CA LEU A 170 -2.28 -5.92 25.48
C LEU A 170 -1.59 -6.99 26.34
N ILE A 171 -0.45 -7.49 25.86
CA ILE A 171 0.39 -8.46 26.56
C ILE A 171 1.56 -7.70 27.21
N LEU A 172 1.65 -7.77 28.52
CA LEU A 172 2.76 -7.21 29.30
C LEU A 172 3.76 -8.30 29.63
N HIS A 173 5.05 -8.05 29.38
CA HIS A 173 6.14 -9.00 29.57
C HIS A 173 7.01 -8.56 30.74
N ILE A 174 6.83 -9.17 31.91
CA ILE A 174 7.51 -8.80 33.15
C ILE A 174 8.50 -9.88 33.60
N GLY A 175 9.74 -9.47 33.88
CA GLY A 175 10.78 -10.36 34.41
C GLY A 175 11.25 -11.49 33.50
N LYS A 176 11.94 -12.46 34.12
CA LYS A 176 12.39 -13.71 33.49
C LYS A 176 11.30 -14.79 33.62
N LYS A 177 11.33 -15.79 32.72
CA LYS A 177 10.32 -16.87 32.68
C LYS A 177 10.20 -17.62 34.01
N GLN A 178 11.30 -17.76 34.73
CA GLN A 178 11.37 -18.53 35.97
C GLN A 178 10.75 -17.81 37.18
N GLU A 179 10.54 -16.49 37.10
CA GLU A 179 10.11 -15.67 38.25
C GLU A 179 8.58 -15.65 38.42
N MET A 180 7.83 -16.10 37.39
CA MET A 180 6.35 -16.17 37.37
C MET A 180 5.65 -14.85 37.74
N LEU A 181 6.31 -13.71 37.51
CA LEU A 181 5.79 -12.39 37.86
C LEU A 181 4.56 -11.99 37.04
N GLY A 182 4.39 -12.58 35.85
CA GLY A 182 3.22 -12.33 34.99
C GLY A 182 1.93 -12.86 35.60
N THR A 183 1.98 -13.99 36.30
CA THR A 183 0.80 -14.55 36.99
C THR A 183 0.35 -13.64 38.14
N LYS A 184 1.30 -13.13 38.95
CA LYS A 184 0.99 -12.18 40.04
C LYS A 184 0.44 -10.87 39.49
N LEU A 185 1.04 -10.36 38.41
CA LEU A 185 0.56 -9.15 37.74
C LEU A 185 -0.84 -9.36 37.14
N GLN A 186 -1.15 -10.57 36.64
CA GLN A 186 -2.49 -10.89 36.14
C GLN A 186 -3.54 -10.74 37.24
N GLU A 187 -3.28 -11.23 38.45
CA GLU A 187 -4.23 -11.11 39.56
C GLU A 187 -4.52 -9.64 39.90
N GLU A 188 -3.50 -8.78 39.92
CA GLU A 188 -3.66 -7.34 40.12
C GLU A 188 -4.51 -6.69 39.00
N ILE A 189 -4.26 -7.07 37.74
CA ILE A 189 -5.00 -6.59 36.57
C ILE A 189 -6.47 -7.02 36.63
N ASP A 190 -6.72 -8.30 36.92
CA ASP A 190 -8.04 -8.90 36.98
C ASP A 190 -8.92 -8.22 38.05
N MET A 191 -8.33 -7.86 39.20
CA MET A 191 -9.00 -7.09 40.24
C MET A 191 -9.38 -5.68 39.79
N VAL A 192 -8.50 -4.99 39.06
CA VAL A 192 -8.74 -3.59 38.60
C VAL A 192 -9.75 -3.54 37.46
N LEU A 193 -9.72 -4.50 36.53
CA LEU A 193 -10.60 -4.52 35.36
C LEU A 193 -11.92 -5.26 35.60
N GLY A 194 -12.10 -5.90 36.76
CA GLY A 194 -13.37 -6.53 37.14
C GLY A 194 -13.69 -7.81 36.37
N GLY A 195 -12.68 -8.58 35.99
CA GLY A 195 -12.82 -9.81 35.21
C GLY A 195 -11.61 -10.72 35.37
N LYS A 196 -11.77 -12.02 35.11
CA LYS A 196 -10.68 -13.00 35.22
C LYS A 196 -10.20 -13.41 33.85
N PHE A 197 -8.94 -13.12 33.50
CA PHE A 197 -8.40 -13.55 32.20
C PHE A 197 -8.23 -15.08 32.18
N PRO A 198 -8.80 -15.79 31.19
CA PRO A 198 -8.74 -17.25 31.13
C PRO A 198 -7.38 -17.72 30.58
N ARG A 199 -6.34 -17.66 31.41
CA ARG A 199 -5.00 -18.15 31.06
C ARG A 199 -5.04 -19.66 30.77
N THR A 200 -4.50 -20.07 29.63
CA THR A 200 -4.37 -21.48 29.24
C THR A 200 -3.26 -22.19 30.02
N GLN A 201 -3.19 -23.52 29.92
CA GLN A 201 -2.07 -24.28 30.49
C GLN A 201 -0.72 -23.85 29.89
N THR A 202 -0.69 -23.49 28.61
CA THR A 202 0.49 -22.94 27.95
C THR A 202 0.89 -21.58 28.54
N ASP A 203 -0.09 -20.71 28.81
CA ASP A 203 0.17 -19.40 29.41
C ASP A 203 0.73 -19.49 30.82
N ASN A 204 0.27 -20.47 31.58
CA ASN A 204 0.72 -20.69 32.95
C ASN A 204 2.11 -21.33 33.01
N ASN A 205 2.43 -22.23 32.07
CA ASN A 205 3.70 -22.98 32.12
C ASN A 205 4.82 -22.32 31.30
N LYS A 206 4.53 -21.91 30.06
CA LYS A 206 5.54 -21.39 29.11
C LYS A 206 5.64 -19.87 29.13
N TYR A 207 4.52 -19.19 29.40
CA TYR A 207 4.39 -17.73 29.38
C TYR A 207 4.02 -17.13 30.75
N SER A 208 4.45 -17.76 31.84
CA SER A 208 4.23 -17.32 33.23
C SER A 208 4.73 -15.90 33.57
N HIS A 209 5.58 -15.33 32.71
CA HIS A 209 6.12 -13.98 32.77
C HIS A 209 5.27 -12.95 31.99
N GLN A 210 4.18 -13.39 31.36
CA GLN A 210 3.25 -12.53 30.64
C GLN A 210 2.01 -12.28 31.48
N ALA A 211 1.44 -11.08 31.38
CA ALA A 211 0.11 -10.74 31.84
C ALA A 211 -0.70 -10.16 30.68
N PHE A 212 -2.01 -10.39 30.67
CA PHE A 212 -2.90 -10.12 29.56
C PHE A 212 -3.98 -9.14 30.00
N ILE A 213 -4.20 -8.11 29.18
CA ILE A 213 -5.25 -7.11 29.35
C ILE A 213 -6.10 -7.17 28.08
N LYS A 214 -7.35 -7.62 28.18
CA LYS A 214 -8.29 -7.51 27.05
C LYS A 214 -8.66 -6.06 26.84
N LEU A 215 -8.51 -5.56 25.62
CA LEU A 215 -8.81 -4.16 25.32
C LEU A 215 -10.30 -3.84 25.51
N GLU A 216 -11.19 -4.81 25.31
CA GLU A 216 -12.63 -4.66 25.57
C GLU A 216 -12.96 -4.28 27.04
N TRP A 217 -12.16 -4.74 28.00
CA TRP A 217 -12.36 -4.49 29.44
C TRP A 217 -11.84 -3.13 29.91
N VAL A 218 -11.06 -2.45 29.08
CA VAL A 218 -10.50 -1.14 29.40
C VAL A 218 -11.53 -0.07 29.05
N ASN A 219 -11.94 0.71 30.04
CA ASN A 219 -12.82 1.87 29.84
C ASN A 219 -12.00 3.16 29.79
N ASP A 220 -10.91 3.20 30.55
CA ASP A 220 -9.97 4.32 30.59
C ASP A 220 -8.54 3.76 30.66
N ILE A 221 -7.64 4.31 29.85
CA ILE A 221 -6.22 3.94 29.86
C ILE A 221 -5.56 4.12 31.25
N GLU A 222 -6.04 5.04 32.08
CA GLU A 222 -5.53 5.23 33.45
C GLU A 222 -5.61 3.94 34.29
N GLN A 223 -6.57 3.05 34.00
CA GLN A 223 -6.68 1.75 34.67
C GLN A 223 -5.46 0.86 34.44
N ILE A 224 -4.75 1.04 33.31
CA ILE A 224 -3.69 0.13 32.87
C ILE A 224 -2.29 0.76 32.81
N LYS A 225 -2.17 2.10 32.81
CA LYS A 225 -0.87 2.80 32.83
C LYS A 225 0.10 2.29 33.91
N PRO A 226 -0.32 2.04 35.17
CA PRO A 226 0.58 1.54 36.19
C PRO A 226 1.21 0.19 35.83
N PHE A 227 0.45 -0.70 35.20
CA PHE A 227 0.92 -2.02 34.79
C PHE A 227 1.87 -1.96 33.59
N ILE A 228 1.58 -1.09 32.61
CA ILE A 228 2.48 -0.85 31.47
C ILE A 228 3.83 -0.31 31.98
N ARG A 229 3.81 0.65 32.90
CA ARG A 229 5.01 1.21 33.52
C ARG A 229 5.79 0.17 34.31
N LYS A 230 5.11 -0.63 35.14
CA LYS A 230 5.72 -1.73 35.91
C LYS A 230 6.43 -2.73 34.99
N ALA A 231 5.83 -3.10 33.86
CA ALA A 231 6.45 -3.98 32.87
C ALA A 231 7.69 -3.35 32.21
N TYR A 232 7.62 -2.06 31.85
CA TYR A 232 8.74 -1.30 31.28
C TYR A 232 9.91 -1.15 32.27
N ASP A 233 9.64 -0.73 33.50
CA ASP A 233 10.67 -0.52 34.53
C ASP A 233 11.40 -1.83 34.85
N HIS A 234 10.66 -2.92 35.00
CA HIS A 234 11.24 -4.24 35.27
C HIS A 234 12.11 -4.77 34.12
N ARG A 235 11.81 -4.37 32.87
CA ARG A 235 12.60 -4.70 31.67
C ARG A 235 13.76 -3.74 31.43
N THR A 236 13.75 -2.59 32.08
CA THR A 236 14.86 -1.63 32.05
C THR A 236 15.95 -2.03 33.06
N GLN A 237 15.55 -2.61 34.20
CA GLN A 237 16.45 -3.00 35.30
C GLN A 237 17.09 -4.39 35.15
N ASN A 238 16.60 -5.24 34.23
CA ASN A 238 17.04 -6.64 34.03
C ASN A 238 17.42 -6.94 32.58
#